data_AF-K1TWQ3-F1
#
_entry.id   AF-K1TWQ3-F1
#
_cell.length_a   1.000
_cell.length_b   1.000
_cell.length_c   1.000
_cell.angle_alpha   90.00
_cell.angle_beta   90.00
_cell.angle_gamma   90.00
#
_symmetry.space_group_name_H-M   'P 1'
#
loop_
_entity.id
_entity.type
_entity.pdbx_description
1 polymer ?
#
loop_
_entity_poly.entity_id
_entity_poly.type
_entity_poly.pdbx_seq_one_letter_code
_entity_poly.pdbx_strand_id
1 'polypeptide(L)'
;MGYERPGNNGIVDKEASVLYKAMKPFYNEATGKLELPPQMAQMPGLNAEALTAMFNAVGKPYIEGAFMTKHNGTYYLQYACPGTQYNTYADGVYTSKSPLGPFTLQASNPFSAKPGGFMTGAGHGSTIADKYGNYWHASTMRISVNHDFERRVGLFPAGFDKDGVLYCNQNFADYPHEIPAGKFDAASQQPKWMLLSYRKAVTASSTAEGSDPVNAVDEDCRRWWSAGSDQPGEWLCVDLG
;
A
#
# COMPACT_ATOMS: atom_id res chain seq x y z
N MET A 1 -14.88 0.01 12.76
CA MET A 1 -13.90 -0.04 11.66
C MET A 1 -12.57 0.47 12.17
N GLY A 2 -11.60 -0.45 12.32
CA GLY A 2 -10.20 -0.19 12.69
C GLY A 2 -9.36 0.10 11.44
N TYR A 3 -8.27 -0.65 11.26
CA TYR A 3 -7.33 -0.51 10.13
C TYR A 3 -7.95 -0.74 8.75
N GLU A 4 -9.08 -1.45 8.68
CA GLU A 4 -9.85 -1.65 7.45
C GLU A 4 -10.60 -0.38 6.99
N ARG A 5 -10.42 0.79 7.64
CA ARG A 5 -11.13 2.00 7.20
C ARG A 5 -10.54 2.52 5.88
N PRO A 6 -11.31 2.58 4.78
CA PRO A 6 -10.83 3.06 3.49
C PRO A 6 -10.50 4.55 3.52
N GLY A 7 -9.73 5.00 2.52
CA GLY A 7 -9.40 6.41 2.35
C GLY A 7 -8.03 6.80 2.87
N ASN A 8 -7.52 7.94 2.41
CA ASN A 8 -6.27 8.47 2.93
C ASN A 8 -6.47 8.89 4.38
N ASN A 9 -5.66 8.34 5.29
CA ASN A 9 -5.85 8.48 6.74
C ASN A 9 -7.26 8.08 7.20
N GLY A 10 -7.91 7.13 6.50
CA GLY A 10 -9.27 6.69 6.79
C GLY A 10 -10.36 7.68 6.35
N ILE A 11 -10.05 8.65 5.49
CA ILE A 11 -10.99 9.61 4.92
C ILE A 11 -11.17 9.31 3.44
N VAL A 12 -12.40 8.94 3.06
CA VAL A 12 -12.76 8.65 1.67
C VAL A 12 -13.40 9.88 1.03
N ASP A 13 -12.86 10.30 -0.11
CA ASP A 13 -13.59 11.13 -1.05
C ASP A 13 -14.21 10.25 -2.13
N LYS A 14 -15.47 9.84 -1.91
CA LYS A 14 -16.22 9.02 -2.86
C LYS A 14 -16.57 9.80 -4.13
N GLU A 15 -16.73 11.11 -4.01
CA GLU A 15 -17.12 11.98 -5.11
C GLU A 15 -15.96 12.12 -6.10
N ALA A 16 -14.71 11.90 -5.67
CA ALA A 16 -13.54 11.82 -6.56
C ALA A 16 -13.51 10.57 -7.44
N SER A 17 -14.19 9.48 -7.06
CA SER A 17 -14.17 8.20 -7.81
C SER A 17 -14.76 8.35 -9.21
N VAL A 18 -14.02 7.90 -10.23
CA VAL A 18 -14.46 7.90 -11.63
C VAL A 18 -15.76 7.10 -11.79
N LEU A 19 -15.83 5.92 -11.16
CA LEU A 19 -17.03 5.07 -11.19
C LEU A 19 -18.22 5.78 -10.54
N TYR A 20 -18.01 6.40 -9.38
CA TYR A 20 -19.09 7.08 -8.68
C TYR A 20 -19.62 8.26 -9.51
N LYS A 21 -18.74 9.12 -10.03
CA LYS A 21 -19.13 10.23 -10.91
C LYS A 21 -19.92 9.77 -12.13
N ALA A 22 -19.43 8.73 -12.81
CA ALA A 22 -20.06 8.23 -14.02
C ALA A 22 -21.44 7.64 -13.77
N MET A 23 -21.64 6.96 -12.63
CA MET A 23 -22.86 6.21 -12.35
C MET A 23 -23.88 6.99 -11.50
N LYS A 24 -23.47 8.00 -10.72
CA LYS A 24 -24.35 8.80 -9.84
C LYS A 24 -25.60 9.35 -10.55
N PRO A 25 -25.56 9.85 -11.80
CA PRO A 25 -26.76 10.32 -12.50
C PRO A 25 -27.83 9.25 -12.71
N PHE A 26 -27.45 7.97 -12.70
CA PHE A 26 -28.36 6.83 -12.87
C PHE A 26 -28.79 6.21 -11.54
N TYR A 27 -28.29 6.70 -10.41
CA TYR A 27 -28.56 6.12 -9.10
C TYR A 27 -29.88 6.61 -8.51
N ASN A 28 -30.84 5.70 -8.32
CA ASN A 28 -32.09 5.96 -7.63
C ASN A 28 -31.92 5.72 -6.13
N GLU A 29 -31.95 6.79 -5.34
CA GLU A 29 -31.76 6.72 -3.88
C GLU A 29 -32.91 6.01 -3.15
N ALA A 30 -34.12 6.04 -3.70
CA ALA A 30 -35.28 5.38 -3.09
C ALA A 30 -35.20 3.85 -3.22
N THR A 31 -34.63 3.34 -4.32
CA THR A 31 -34.49 1.90 -4.57
C THR A 31 -33.11 1.36 -4.22
N GLY A 32 -32.10 2.23 -4.11
CA GLY A 32 -30.70 1.87 -3.89
C GLY A 32 -30.03 1.23 -5.10
N LYS A 33 -30.57 1.44 -6.32
CA LYS A 33 -30.16 0.78 -7.56
C LYS A 33 -29.82 1.77 -8.67
N LEU A 34 -28.94 1.34 -9.58
CA LEU A 34 -28.71 2.04 -10.84
C LEU A 34 -29.80 1.72 -11.86
N GLU A 35 -30.41 2.75 -12.42
CA GLU A 35 -31.38 2.71 -13.51
C GLU A 35 -30.67 3.05 -14.82
N LEU A 36 -29.99 2.04 -15.38
CA LEU A 36 -29.15 2.22 -16.55
C LEU A 36 -29.97 2.29 -17.85
N PRO A 37 -29.59 3.14 -18.82
CA PRO A 37 -30.16 3.11 -20.16
C PRO A 37 -29.98 1.73 -20.82
N PRO A 38 -30.90 1.29 -21.70
CA PRO A 38 -30.81 -0.02 -22.35
C PRO A 38 -29.49 -0.29 -23.08
N GLN A 39 -28.83 0.77 -23.59
CA GLN A 39 -27.54 0.68 -24.29
C GLN A 39 -26.37 0.38 -23.33
N MET A 40 -26.46 0.79 -22.06
CA MET A 40 -25.45 0.51 -21.03
C MET A 40 -25.66 -0.83 -20.34
N ALA A 41 -26.87 -1.40 -20.43
CA ALA A 41 -27.20 -2.71 -19.86
C ALA A 41 -26.62 -3.91 -20.64
N GLN A 42 -25.92 -3.68 -21.75
CA GLN A 42 -25.45 -4.72 -22.69
C GLN A 42 -23.92 -4.96 -22.68
N MET A 43 -23.19 -4.52 -21.65
CA MET A 43 -21.76 -4.84 -21.54
C MET A 43 -21.54 -6.30 -21.09
N PRO A 44 -20.78 -7.13 -21.84
CA PRO A 44 -20.49 -8.50 -21.42
C PRO A 44 -19.79 -8.54 -20.06
N GLY A 45 -20.36 -9.28 -19.10
CA GLY A 45 -19.80 -9.45 -17.75
C GLY A 45 -20.17 -8.36 -16.73
N LEU A 46 -20.88 -7.30 -17.13
CA LEU A 46 -21.35 -6.22 -16.25
C LEU A 46 -22.84 -5.98 -16.47
N ASN A 47 -23.67 -6.41 -15.52
CA ASN A 47 -25.11 -6.13 -15.53
C ASN A 47 -25.45 -5.01 -14.51
N ALA A 48 -26.70 -4.52 -14.54
CA ALA A 48 -27.14 -3.44 -13.65
C ALA A 48 -26.99 -3.78 -12.16
N GLU A 49 -27.11 -5.05 -11.78
CA GLU A 49 -26.92 -5.51 -10.40
C GLU A 49 -25.45 -5.42 -9.98
N ALA A 50 -24.53 -5.94 -10.80
CA ALA A 50 -23.09 -5.86 -10.58
C ALA A 50 -22.62 -4.40 -10.50
N LEU A 51 -23.06 -3.55 -11.43
CA LEU A 51 -22.73 -2.13 -11.43
C LEU A 51 -23.31 -1.40 -10.21
N THR A 52 -24.53 -1.76 -9.78
CA THR A 52 -25.12 -1.23 -8.54
C THR A 52 -24.28 -1.65 -7.32
N ALA A 53 -23.86 -2.92 -7.26
CA ALA A 53 -23.02 -3.41 -6.18
C ALA A 53 -21.66 -2.68 -6.15
N MET A 54 -21.02 -2.50 -7.31
CA MET A 54 -19.76 -1.75 -7.42
C MET A 54 -19.93 -0.28 -7.02
N PHE A 55 -21.01 0.39 -7.46
CA PHE A 55 -21.33 1.77 -7.06
C PHE A 55 -21.53 1.90 -5.55
N ASN A 56 -22.32 1.01 -4.97
CA ASN A 56 -22.58 0.97 -3.52
C ASN A 56 -21.36 0.51 -2.70
N ALA A 57 -20.36 -0.08 -3.35
CA ALA A 57 -19.08 -0.46 -2.73
C ALA A 57 -18.04 0.67 -2.77
N VAL A 58 -18.26 1.73 -3.54
CA VAL A 58 -17.34 2.89 -3.55
C VAL A 58 -17.22 3.44 -2.13
N GLY A 59 -15.98 3.49 -1.63
CA GLY A 59 -15.69 3.98 -0.30
C GLY A 59 -15.97 3.00 0.84
N LYS A 60 -16.29 1.75 0.54
CA LYS A 60 -16.33 0.65 1.51
C LYS A 60 -14.99 -0.10 1.52
N PRO A 61 -14.62 -0.72 2.66
CA PRO A 61 -13.48 -1.62 2.68
C PRO A 61 -13.69 -2.78 1.72
N TYR A 62 -12.60 -3.22 1.10
CA TYR A 62 -12.56 -4.47 0.36
C TYR A 62 -11.34 -5.28 0.81
N ILE A 63 -11.46 -6.60 0.69
CA ILE A 63 -10.42 -7.56 1.03
C ILE A 63 -9.93 -8.19 -0.27
N GLU A 64 -8.60 -8.31 -0.42
CA GLU A 64 -7.97 -8.96 -1.57
C GLU A 64 -6.63 -9.62 -1.20
N GLY A 65 -5.84 -10.03 -2.19
CA GLY A 65 -4.42 -10.35 -1.98
C GLY A 65 -4.18 -11.53 -1.03
N ALA A 66 -5.03 -12.56 -1.11
CA ALA A 66 -4.93 -13.70 -0.20
C ALA A 66 -3.58 -14.43 -0.36
N PHE A 67 -2.88 -14.61 0.76
CA PHE A 67 -1.62 -15.36 0.82
C PHE A 67 -1.57 -16.24 2.06
N MET A 68 -1.10 -17.48 1.92
CA MET A 68 -1.04 -18.43 3.04
C MET A 68 0.41 -18.77 3.40
N THR A 69 0.78 -18.54 4.65
CA THR A 69 2.05 -19.01 5.20
C THR A 69 1.77 -20.09 6.25
N LYS A 70 2.50 -21.22 6.20
CA LYS A 70 2.46 -22.25 7.24
C LYS A 70 3.69 -22.14 8.13
N HIS A 71 3.50 -22.05 9.43
CA HIS A 71 4.58 -22.00 10.42
C HIS A 71 4.18 -22.74 11.70
N ASN A 72 5.03 -23.65 12.18
CA ASN A 72 4.83 -24.44 13.40
C ASN A 72 3.43 -25.05 13.57
N GLY A 73 2.91 -25.64 12.48
CA GLY A 73 1.59 -26.28 12.46
C GLY A 73 0.39 -25.32 12.45
N THR A 74 0.62 -24.01 12.36
CA THR A 74 -0.40 -22.98 12.17
C THR A 74 -0.36 -22.47 10.73
N TYR A 75 -1.54 -22.22 10.17
CA TYR A 75 -1.77 -21.58 8.87
C TYR A 75 -2.16 -20.12 9.09
N TYR A 76 -1.45 -19.21 8.43
CA TYR A 76 -1.61 -17.75 8.51
C TYR A 76 -2.15 -17.25 7.17
N LEU A 77 -3.46 -17.07 7.10
CA LEU A 77 -4.17 -16.52 5.94
C LEU A 77 -4.10 -15.00 5.98
N GLN A 78 -3.18 -14.45 5.21
CA GLN A 78 -2.97 -13.02 5.03
C GLN A 78 -3.94 -12.49 3.99
N TYR A 79 -4.33 -11.23 4.15
CA TYR A 79 -5.22 -10.53 3.23
C TYR A 79 -4.95 -9.03 3.26
N ALA A 80 -5.12 -8.38 2.12
CA ALA A 80 -4.93 -6.95 1.98
C ALA A 80 -6.24 -6.19 2.14
N CYS A 81 -6.15 -4.99 2.74
CA CYS A 81 -7.23 -4.03 2.89
C CYS A 81 -6.64 -2.63 3.16
N PRO A 82 -7.41 -1.54 3.08
CA PRO A 82 -8.76 -1.42 2.52
C PRO A 82 -8.75 -0.95 1.06
N GLY A 83 -7.60 -0.56 0.52
CA GLY A 83 -7.44 -0.26 -0.90
C GLY A 83 -6.06 0.24 -1.31
N THR A 84 -5.54 -0.27 -2.42
CA THR A 84 -4.14 -0.06 -2.84
C THR A 84 -3.76 1.39 -3.11
N GLN A 85 -4.74 2.25 -3.42
CA GLN A 85 -4.56 3.66 -3.72
C GLN A 85 -4.45 4.55 -2.48
N TYR A 86 -4.65 3.99 -1.28
CA TYR A 86 -4.63 4.72 -0.01
C TYR A 86 -3.32 4.50 0.74
N ASN A 87 -2.86 5.52 1.47
CA ASN A 87 -1.68 5.38 2.32
C ASN A 87 -1.87 4.34 3.43
N THR A 88 -3.11 4.08 3.84
CA THR A 88 -3.49 3.13 4.88
C THR A 88 -3.59 1.67 4.39
N TYR A 89 -3.23 1.38 3.14
CA TYR A 89 -3.19 0.01 2.65
C TYR A 89 -2.25 -0.86 3.49
N ALA A 90 -2.74 -2.04 3.87
CA ALA A 90 -2.17 -2.87 4.93
C ALA A 90 -2.60 -4.33 4.74
N ASP A 91 -1.88 -5.24 5.38
CA ASP A 91 -2.26 -6.65 5.45
C ASP A 91 -2.68 -7.06 6.86
N GLY A 92 -3.85 -7.71 6.93
CA GLY A 92 -4.34 -8.42 8.10
C GLY A 92 -4.07 -9.93 7.97
N VAL A 93 -4.25 -10.65 9.07
CA VAL A 93 -4.07 -12.11 9.09
C VAL A 93 -5.12 -12.82 9.95
N TYR A 94 -5.63 -13.92 9.43
CA TYR A 94 -6.37 -14.94 10.17
C TYR A 94 -5.49 -16.17 10.39
N THR A 95 -5.72 -16.90 11.49
CA THR A 95 -4.95 -18.10 11.84
C THR A 95 -5.83 -19.34 11.97
N SER A 96 -5.30 -20.51 11.64
CA SER A 96 -5.97 -21.81 11.84
C SER A 96 -4.96 -22.94 12.05
N LYS A 97 -5.41 -24.06 12.62
CA LYS A 97 -4.65 -25.33 12.64
C LYS A 97 -4.90 -26.20 11.42
N SER A 98 -5.85 -25.83 10.55
CA SER A 98 -6.20 -26.53 9.31
C SER A 98 -6.12 -25.58 8.13
N PRO A 99 -5.65 -26.02 6.95
CA PRO A 99 -5.57 -25.17 5.76
C PRO A 99 -6.96 -24.71 5.26
N LEU A 100 -8.03 -25.41 5.64
CA LEU A 100 -9.41 -25.12 5.27
C LEU A 100 -10.23 -24.49 6.41
N GLY A 101 -9.56 -24.09 7.49
CA GLY A 101 -10.21 -23.49 8.65
C GLY A 101 -10.81 -24.50 9.64
N PRO A 102 -11.61 -24.01 10.62
CA PRO A 102 -12.04 -22.62 10.77
C PRO A 102 -10.87 -21.67 11.07
N PHE A 103 -10.98 -20.43 10.58
CA PHE A 103 -10.00 -19.37 10.77
C PHE A 103 -10.45 -18.40 11.85
N THR A 104 -9.51 -17.89 12.64
CA THR A 104 -9.74 -16.88 13.68
C THR A 104 -8.85 -15.67 13.42
N LEU A 105 -9.44 -14.46 13.51
CA LEU A 105 -8.69 -13.23 13.28
C LEU A 105 -7.57 -13.10 14.32
N GLN A 106 -6.34 -12.83 13.87
CA GLN A 106 -5.25 -12.52 14.79
C GLN A 106 -5.56 -11.23 15.55
N ALA A 107 -5.29 -11.20 16.86
CA ALA A 107 -5.59 -10.05 17.71
C ALA A 107 -4.79 -8.79 17.33
N SER A 108 -3.51 -8.95 16.97
CA SER A 108 -2.60 -7.84 16.63
C SER A 108 -2.59 -7.53 15.13
N ASN A 109 -3.76 -7.25 14.56
CA ASN A 109 -3.86 -6.76 13.18
C ASN A 109 -3.91 -5.23 13.11
N PRO A 110 -3.43 -4.61 12.01
CA PRO A 110 -2.77 -5.25 10.87
C PRO A 110 -1.34 -5.68 11.22
N PHE A 111 -0.83 -6.74 10.60
CA PHE A 111 0.54 -7.18 10.85
C PHE A 111 1.57 -6.46 9.95
N SER A 112 1.13 -5.97 8.77
CA SER A 112 1.90 -5.10 7.88
C SER A 112 1.10 -3.82 7.63
N ALA A 113 1.63 -2.67 8.02
CA ALA A 113 1.02 -1.37 7.77
C ALA A 113 2.08 -0.25 7.78
N LYS A 114 2.01 0.62 6.78
CA LYS A 114 2.87 1.80 6.68
C LYS A 114 2.07 3.03 6.23
N PRO A 115 1.33 3.69 7.15
CA PRO A 115 0.44 4.80 6.81
C PRO A 115 1.17 6.13 6.54
N GLY A 116 2.45 6.27 6.92
CA GLY A 116 3.20 7.51 6.77
C GLY A 116 4.69 7.29 6.49
N GLY A 117 5.41 8.41 6.33
CA GLY A 117 6.80 8.44 5.87
C GLY A 117 6.90 8.55 4.35
N PHE A 118 8.10 8.28 3.81
CA PHE A 118 8.42 8.45 2.39
C PHE A 118 7.59 7.55 1.48
N MET A 119 7.44 6.27 1.84
CA MET A 119 6.73 5.27 1.05
C MET A 119 5.62 4.62 1.86
N THR A 120 4.37 4.73 1.43
CA THR A 120 3.19 4.28 2.23
C THR A 120 2.44 3.10 1.60
N GLY A 121 1.46 2.55 2.32
CA GLY A 121 0.50 1.58 1.78
C GLY A 121 1.05 0.15 1.61
N ALA A 122 1.59 -0.41 2.70
CA ALA A 122 2.23 -1.73 2.72
C ALA A 122 1.23 -2.91 2.80
N GLY A 123 0.47 -3.12 1.73
CA GLY A 123 -0.46 -4.26 1.59
C GLY A 123 -0.23 -5.07 0.31
N HIS A 124 -1.03 -6.13 0.15
CA HIS A 124 -1.00 -7.08 -0.97
C HIS A 124 0.34 -7.79 -1.09
N GLY A 125 0.71 -8.49 -0.03
CA GLY A 125 2.01 -9.08 0.08
C GLY A 125 2.07 -10.60 0.10
N SER A 126 3.30 -11.08 0.30
CA SER A 126 3.62 -12.48 0.57
C SER A 126 4.69 -12.56 1.64
N THR A 127 4.45 -13.42 2.64
CA THR A 127 5.41 -13.69 3.72
C THR A 127 6.14 -14.99 3.45
N ILE A 128 7.44 -14.90 3.20
CA ILE A 128 8.28 -16.03 2.75
C ILE A 128 9.53 -16.16 3.63
N ALA A 129 10.06 -17.38 3.72
CA ALA A 129 11.33 -17.63 4.39
C ALA A 129 12.49 -17.55 3.39
N ASP A 130 13.60 -16.96 3.79
CA ASP A 130 14.86 -17.00 3.05
C ASP A 130 15.65 -18.30 3.32
N LYS A 131 16.83 -18.43 2.70
CA LYS A 131 17.70 -19.61 2.85
C LYS A 131 18.26 -19.85 4.26
N TYR A 132 18.22 -18.84 5.12
CA TYR A 132 18.61 -18.93 6.54
C TYR A 132 17.39 -19.14 7.45
N GLY A 133 16.20 -19.26 6.86
CA GLY A 133 14.92 -19.39 7.56
C GLY A 133 14.46 -18.09 8.22
N ASN A 134 15.00 -16.92 7.84
CA ASN A 134 14.42 -15.64 8.26
C ASN A 134 13.18 -15.36 7.43
N TYR A 135 12.15 -14.80 8.06
CA TYR A 135 10.94 -14.44 7.34
C TYR A 135 11.04 -12.99 6.86
N TRP A 136 10.55 -12.79 5.64
CA TRP A 136 10.43 -11.50 4.98
C TRP A 136 9.01 -11.36 4.47
N HIS A 137 8.46 -10.16 4.58
CA HIS A 137 7.20 -9.80 3.97
C HIS A 137 7.46 -8.83 2.82
N ALA A 138 7.20 -9.28 1.60
CA ALA A 138 7.16 -8.40 0.44
C ALA A 138 5.75 -7.85 0.30
N SER A 139 5.60 -6.54 0.13
CA SER A 139 4.29 -5.89 -0.08
C SER A 139 4.35 -4.94 -1.26
N THR A 140 3.19 -4.58 -1.80
CA THR A 140 3.09 -3.41 -2.67
C THR A 140 3.21 -2.14 -1.82
N MET A 141 3.61 -1.04 -2.45
CA MET A 141 3.74 0.28 -1.83
C MET A 141 3.16 1.34 -2.78
N ARG A 142 2.38 2.27 -2.24
CA ARG A 142 1.57 3.25 -2.98
C ARG A 142 2.37 4.45 -3.48
N ILE A 143 2.46 4.62 -4.81
CA ILE A 143 2.79 5.92 -5.42
C ILE A 143 1.49 6.64 -5.82
N SER A 144 0.64 6.01 -6.64
CA SER A 144 -0.68 6.51 -7.05
C SER A 144 -0.73 8.00 -7.42
N VAL A 145 0.13 8.43 -8.35
CA VAL A 145 0.16 9.79 -8.92
C VAL A 145 -0.37 9.77 -10.35
N ASN A 146 0.24 8.97 -11.22
CA ASN A 146 -0.13 8.84 -12.62
C ASN A 146 -1.32 7.89 -12.82
N HIS A 147 -1.48 6.92 -11.91
CA HIS A 147 -2.56 5.94 -11.94
C HIS A 147 -2.76 5.33 -10.54
N ASP A 148 -3.99 4.96 -10.17
CA ASP A 148 -4.30 4.42 -8.83
C ASP A 148 -3.45 3.20 -8.44
N PHE A 149 -3.06 2.38 -9.41
CA PHE A 149 -2.23 1.18 -9.24
C PHE A 149 -0.71 1.41 -9.43
N GLU A 150 -0.26 2.65 -9.60
CA GLU A 150 1.16 2.99 -9.65
C GLU A 150 1.83 2.70 -8.31
N ARG A 151 2.75 1.72 -8.29
CA ARG A 151 3.26 1.11 -7.07
C ARG A 151 4.73 0.71 -7.18
N ARG A 152 5.36 0.55 -6.02
CA ARG A 152 6.68 -0.08 -5.84
C ARG A 152 6.53 -1.34 -4.99
N VAL A 153 7.63 -2.06 -4.81
CA VAL A 153 7.70 -3.21 -3.89
C VAL A 153 8.48 -2.79 -2.64
N GLY A 154 7.90 -3.06 -1.48
CA GLY A 154 8.58 -3.01 -0.19
C GLY A 154 8.99 -4.42 0.22
N LEU A 155 10.12 -4.55 0.90
CA LEU A 155 10.58 -5.81 1.48
C LEU A 155 10.95 -5.54 2.93
N PHE A 156 10.26 -6.20 3.85
CA PHE A 156 10.35 -5.92 5.28
C PHE A 156 10.67 -7.18 6.08
N PRO A 157 11.47 -7.09 7.14
CA PRO A 157 11.66 -8.20 8.06
C PRO A 157 10.34 -8.61 8.70
N ALA A 158 10.07 -9.90 8.76
CA ALA A 158 8.88 -10.46 9.37
C ALA A 158 9.24 -11.58 10.34
N GLY A 159 8.35 -11.90 11.26
CA GLY A 159 8.59 -12.94 12.23
C GLY A 159 7.33 -13.41 12.94
N PHE A 160 7.51 -14.42 13.78
CA PHE A 160 6.48 -14.95 14.66
C PHE A 160 6.98 -14.79 16.08
N ASP A 161 6.17 -14.17 16.95
CA ASP A 161 6.54 -14.05 18.36
C ASP A 161 6.31 -15.36 19.13
N LYS A 162 6.63 -15.34 20.43
CA LYS A 162 6.49 -16.52 21.31
C LYS A 162 5.05 -17.04 21.44
N ASP A 163 4.06 -16.21 21.16
CA ASP A 163 2.63 -16.55 21.23
C ASP A 163 2.09 -16.94 19.83
N GLY A 164 2.96 -16.95 18.81
CA GLY A 164 2.63 -17.30 17.44
C GLY A 164 1.97 -16.16 16.67
N VAL A 165 2.09 -14.91 17.12
CA VAL A 165 1.61 -13.73 16.40
C VAL A 165 2.56 -13.43 15.25
N LEU A 166 2.04 -13.42 14.01
CA LEU A 166 2.79 -12.93 12.86
C LEU A 166 2.92 -11.41 12.94
N TYR A 167 4.12 -10.89 12.78
CA TYR A 167 4.42 -9.46 12.76
C TYR A 167 5.35 -9.10 11.58
N CYS A 168 5.32 -7.83 11.18
CA CYS A 168 6.22 -7.23 10.19
C CYS A 168 6.91 -6.01 10.83
N ASN A 169 8.24 -5.97 10.81
CA ASN A 169 8.99 -4.82 11.29
C ASN A 169 9.16 -3.80 10.17
N GLN A 170 8.35 -2.74 10.23
CA GLN A 170 8.39 -1.62 9.29
C GLN A 170 8.89 -0.32 9.94
N ASN A 171 9.54 -0.45 11.10
CA ASN A 171 10.17 0.69 11.76
C ASN A 171 11.30 1.22 10.88
N PHE A 172 11.27 2.54 10.62
CA PHE A 172 12.21 3.18 9.71
C PHE A 172 12.34 2.47 8.34
N ALA A 173 11.23 1.91 7.83
CA ALA A 173 11.19 1.21 6.54
C ALA A 173 11.58 2.09 5.33
N ASP A 174 11.60 3.42 5.50
CA ASP A 174 12.03 4.38 4.47
C ASP A 174 13.55 4.62 4.46
N TYR A 175 14.26 4.10 5.47
CA TYR A 175 15.69 4.33 5.63
C TYR A 175 16.48 3.19 5.01
N PRO A 176 17.75 3.40 4.61
CA PRO A 176 18.57 2.31 4.10
C PRO A 176 18.80 1.23 5.17
N HIS A 177 18.41 0.00 4.85
CA HIS A 177 18.70 -1.20 5.64
C HIS A 177 19.71 -2.09 4.91
N GLU A 178 20.61 -2.69 5.69
CA GLU A 178 21.42 -3.80 5.19
C GLU A 178 20.58 -5.09 5.20
N ILE A 179 20.69 -5.92 4.14
CA ILE A 179 20.15 -7.27 4.13
C ILE A 179 21.16 -8.20 4.83
N PRO A 180 20.83 -8.78 6.01
CA PRO A 180 21.80 -9.57 6.75
C PRO A 180 22.26 -10.83 6.00
N ALA A 181 23.57 -11.08 6.03
CA ALA A 181 24.17 -12.28 5.44
C ALA A 181 24.15 -13.49 6.41
N GLY A 182 22.98 -13.81 6.97
CA GLY A 182 22.83 -14.93 7.91
C GLY A 182 21.49 -14.94 8.63
N LYS A 183 21.39 -15.76 9.68
CA LYS A 183 20.25 -15.73 10.60
C LYS A 183 20.21 -14.39 11.33
N PHE A 184 19.04 -13.78 11.46
CA PHE A 184 18.86 -12.56 12.24
C PHE A 184 17.52 -12.55 12.97
N ASP A 185 17.38 -11.65 13.94
CA ASP A 185 16.12 -11.35 14.61
C ASP A 185 15.42 -10.17 13.91
N ALA A 186 14.27 -10.43 13.29
CA ALA A 186 13.49 -9.45 12.56
C ALA A 186 13.05 -8.26 13.42
N ALA A 187 12.75 -8.47 14.70
CA ALA A 187 12.34 -7.39 15.60
C ALA A 187 13.51 -6.45 15.94
N SER A 188 14.74 -6.95 15.91
CA SER A 188 15.95 -6.17 16.22
C SER A 188 16.50 -5.36 15.05
N GLN A 189 15.99 -5.57 13.83
CA GLN A 189 16.53 -4.91 12.64
C GLN A 189 16.23 -3.41 12.67
N GLN A 190 17.29 -2.62 12.47
CA GLN A 190 17.28 -1.16 12.50
C GLN A 190 18.20 -0.62 11.38
N PRO A 191 17.92 0.58 10.85
CA PRO A 191 18.79 1.19 9.85
C PRO A 191 20.15 1.54 10.47
N LYS A 192 21.22 1.40 9.68
CA LYS A 192 22.58 1.83 10.08
C LYS A 192 22.91 3.25 9.65
N TRP A 193 22.08 3.82 8.77
CA TRP A 193 22.28 5.13 8.16
C TRP A 193 21.04 6.00 8.33
N MET A 194 21.25 7.31 8.44
CA MET A 194 20.20 8.31 8.55
C MET A 194 20.17 9.19 7.30
N LEU A 195 19.00 9.77 6.98
CA LEU A 195 18.91 10.77 5.91
C LEU A 195 19.61 12.06 6.32
N LEU A 196 20.51 12.54 5.45
CA LEU A 196 21.17 13.84 5.59
C LEU A 196 20.56 14.91 4.67
N SER A 197 19.84 14.49 3.63
CA SER A 197 19.32 15.38 2.59
C SER A 197 17.99 16.04 2.97
N TYR A 198 17.27 15.55 3.98
CA TYR A 198 15.91 16.04 4.27
C TYR A 198 15.87 17.55 4.49
N ARG A 199 15.05 18.24 3.68
CA ARG A 199 14.86 19.69 3.68
C ARG A 199 16.15 20.51 3.56
N LYS A 200 17.19 19.95 2.96
CA LYS A 200 18.41 20.67 2.62
C LYS A 200 18.16 21.66 1.49
N ALA A 201 19.06 22.63 1.35
CA ALA A 201 18.99 23.58 0.25
C ALA A 201 19.31 22.85 -1.06
N VAL A 202 18.52 23.12 -2.10
CA VAL A 202 18.66 22.48 -3.40
C VAL A 202 18.68 23.54 -4.49
N THR A 203 19.58 23.37 -5.45
CA THR A 203 19.63 24.16 -6.68
C THR A 203 19.70 23.22 -7.88
N ALA A 204 19.19 23.66 -9.03
CA ALA A 204 19.21 22.87 -10.26
C ALA A 204 19.56 23.76 -11.46
N SER A 205 20.08 23.15 -12.52
CA SER A 205 20.31 23.83 -13.81
C SER A 205 19.02 24.37 -14.41
N SER A 206 17.96 23.57 -14.37
CA SER A 206 16.63 23.87 -14.88
C SER A 206 15.60 23.01 -14.15
N THR A 207 14.31 23.23 -14.42
CA THR A 207 13.22 22.49 -13.77
C THR A 207 12.04 22.38 -14.74
N ALA A 208 11.51 21.16 -14.89
CA ALA A 208 10.27 20.93 -15.61
C ALA A 208 9.07 21.53 -14.85
N GLU A 209 8.01 21.88 -15.57
CA GLU A 209 6.80 22.43 -14.97
C GLU A 209 6.26 21.51 -13.86
N GLY A 210 6.02 22.08 -12.66
CA GLY A 210 5.49 21.35 -11.51
C GLY A 210 6.49 20.47 -10.76
N SER A 211 7.79 20.50 -11.09
CA SER A 211 8.80 19.57 -10.57
C SER A 211 9.93 20.27 -9.78
N ASP A 212 9.57 21.13 -8.82
CA ASP A 212 10.51 21.94 -8.02
C ASP A 212 11.70 21.14 -7.44
N PRO A 213 12.94 21.64 -7.49
CA PRO A 213 14.11 20.98 -6.89
C PRO A 213 13.94 20.52 -5.44
N VAL A 214 13.15 21.24 -4.63
CA VAL A 214 12.90 20.85 -3.23
C VAL A 214 12.16 19.52 -3.11
N ASN A 215 11.44 19.08 -4.15
CA ASN A 215 10.78 17.79 -4.19
C ASN A 215 11.76 16.61 -4.17
N ALA A 216 13.05 16.83 -4.45
CA ALA A 216 14.07 15.77 -4.36
C ALA A 216 14.46 15.42 -2.91
N VAL A 217 14.06 16.25 -1.93
CA VAL A 217 14.57 16.19 -0.55
C VAL A 217 13.48 16.34 0.52
N ASP A 218 12.23 16.07 0.18
CA ASP A 218 11.07 16.33 1.03
C ASP A 218 10.45 15.08 1.66
N GLU A 219 11.07 13.92 1.46
CA GLU A 219 10.56 12.61 1.88
C GLU A 219 9.11 12.34 1.43
N ASP A 220 8.78 12.67 0.18
CA ASP A 220 7.52 12.30 -0.45
C ASP A 220 7.74 11.62 -1.81
N CYS A 221 7.62 10.28 -1.87
CA CYS A 221 7.83 9.52 -3.11
C CYS A 221 6.84 9.85 -4.24
N ARG A 222 5.78 10.63 -3.95
CA ARG A 222 4.77 11.07 -4.91
C ARG A 222 5.14 12.37 -5.60
N ARG A 223 6.23 13.01 -5.16
CA ARG A 223 6.77 14.23 -5.78
C ARG A 223 8.20 13.96 -6.20
N TRP A 224 8.64 14.66 -7.24
CA TRP A 224 10.00 14.52 -7.77
C TRP A 224 10.45 15.84 -8.39
N TRP A 225 11.77 15.97 -8.53
CA TRP A 225 12.40 16.93 -9.42
C TRP A 225 12.73 16.26 -10.76
N SER A 226 12.60 17.03 -11.84
CA SER A 226 13.04 16.69 -13.19
C SER A 226 13.61 17.94 -13.82
N ALA A 227 14.70 17.79 -14.57
CA ALA A 227 15.23 18.85 -15.41
C ALA A 227 14.16 19.32 -16.44
N GLY A 228 14.24 20.58 -16.85
CA GLY A 228 13.34 21.19 -17.83
C GLY A 228 13.62 20.78 -19.28
N SER A 229 14.75 20.11 -19.53
CA SER A 229 15.09 19.54 -20.82
C SER A 229 15.76 18.16 -20.68
N ASP A 230 15.87 17.44 -21.77
CA ASP A 230 16.61 16.17 -21.89
C ASP A 230 18.05 16.36 -22.43
N GLN A 231 18.51 17.60 -22.51
CA GLN A 231 19.82 17.92 -23.10
C GLN A 231 20.97 17.61 -22.13
N PRO A 232 22.16 17.25 -22.63
CA PRO A 232 23.33 17.07 -21.78
C PRO A 232 23.67 18.33 -20.98
N GLY A 233 24.07 18.17 -19.71
CA GLY A 233 24.51 19.27 -18.84
C GLY A 233 23.50 19.67 -17.75
N GLU A 234 22.33 19.03 -17.71
CA GLU A 234 21.38 19.20 -16.63
C GLU A 234 21.89 18.61 -15.30
N TRP A 235 21.66 19.29 -14.18
CA TRP A 235 22.15 18.90 -12.86
C TRP A 235 21.21 19.33 -11.73
N LEU A 236 21.33 18.61 -10.61
CA LEU A 236 20.73 18.93 -9.31
C LEU A 236 21.86 18.93 -8.26
N CYS A 237 21.90 19.95 -7.43
CA CYS A 237 22.85 20.09 -6.34
C CYS A 237 22.09 20.17 -5.01
N VAL A 238 22.44 19.30 -4.07
CA VAL A 238 21.94 19.32 -2.69
C VAL A 238 23.08 19.79 -1.79
N ASP A 239 22.89 20.93 -1.15
CA ASP A 239 23.85 21.48 -0.18
C ASP A 239 23.59 20.87 1.21
N LEU A 240 24.51 20.03 1.67
CA LEU A 240 24.39 19.33 2.96
C LEU A 240 24.79 20.21 4.15
N GLY A 241 25.39 21.40 3.92
CA GLY A 241 25.94 22.30 4.94
C GLY A 241 27.45 22.20 5.11
#